data_AF-A0AAU9MLM5-F1
#
_entry.id   AF-A0AAU9MLM5-F1
#
_cell.length_a   1.000
_cell.length_b   1.000
_cell.length_c   1.000
_cell.angle_alpha   90.00
_cell.angle_beta   90.00
_cell.angle_gamma   90.00
#
_symmetry.space_group_name_H-M   'P 1'
#
loop_
_entity.id
_entity.type
_entity.pdbx_description
1 polymer ?
#
loop_
_entity_poly.entity_id
_entity_poly.type
_entity_poly.pdbx_seq_one_letter_code
_entity_poly.pdbx_strand_id
1 'polypeptide(L)'
;MERRSANARWTIFPQELNLQNGKTYFLRNIANGVGGHPKWKDVDMVLFPINVPHAHWFLAVLHLDIWKVHIYDSARSMNYFTTYLTGREFKSFGESIIEELDAIDYWKDFPDGHKDNAVVEFIDIVDAPQQEYITNRGDCGVFVSMYMEMIASGVPVKSDKPCRDAGFLYRNRMTNIIWDTK
;
A
#
# COMPACT_ATOMS: atom_id res chain seq x y z
N MET A 1 -21.22 -9.11 22.28
CA MET A 1 -21.16 -9.62 20.90
C MET A 1 -21.47 -8.44 20.00
N GLU A 2 -20.45 -7.64 19.65
CA GLU A 2 -20.65 -6.46 18.81
C GLU A 2 -20.91 -6.92 17.37
N ARG A 3 -22.17 -6.79 16.95
CA ARG A 3 -22.58 -6.85 15.54
C ARG A 3 -22.17 -5.51 14.92
N ARG A 4 -21.19 -5.51 14.01
CA ARG A 4 -20.64 -4.29 13.38
C ARG A 4 -21.25 -4.04 12.00
N SER A 5 -21.16 -2.78 11.52
CA SER A 5 -21.82 -2.28 10.31
C SER A 5 -21.15 -2.70 9.00
N ALA A 6 -21.93 -2.81 7.92
CA ALA A 6 -21.52 -3.33 6.60
C ALA A 6 -20.50 -2.47 5.82
N ASN A 7 -19.95 -1.43 6.43
CA ASN A 7 -19.09 -0.41 5.82
C ASN A 7 -17.74 -0.23 6.54
N ALA A 8 -17.36 -1.17 7.41
CA ALA A 8 -16.07 -1.13 8.10
C ALA A 8 -14.94 -1.53 7.13
N ARG A 9 -14.24 -0.53 6.57
CA ARG A 9 -13.01 -0.75 5.79
C ARG A 9 -11.85 -0.97 6.74
N TRP A 10 -11.42 -2.21 6.87
CA TRP A 10 -10.22 -2.53 7.63
C TRP A 10 -8.99 -2.26 6.76
N THR A 11 -7.97 -1.64 7.36
CA THR A 11 -6.68 -1.38 6.74
C THR A 11 -5.61 -1.90 7.69
N ILE A 12 -4.75 -2.79 7.18
CA ILE A 12 -3.58 -3.28 7.91
C ILE A 12 -2.35 -2.63 7.31
N PHE A 13 -1.42 -2.24 8.17
CA PHE A 13 -0.13 -1.68 7.81
C PHE A 13 0.96 -2.65 8.25
N PRO A 14 1.47 -3.51 7.36
CA PRO A 14 2.61 -4.35 7.67
C PRO A 14 3.92 -3.70 7.26
N GLN A 15 4.98 -4.08 7.96
CA GLN A 15 6.41 -3.88 7.69
C GLN A 15 6.82 -3.16 6.38
N GLU A 16 7.84 -2.31 6.50
CA GLU A 16 8.53 -1.70 5.35
C GLU A 16 9.01 -2.77 4.36
N LEU A 17 8.44 -2.76 3.15
CA LEU A 17 8.83 -3.70 2.09
C LEU A 17 9.92 -3.08 1.22
N ASN A 18 11.13 -3.60 1.34
CA ASN A 18 12.22 -3.28 0.41
C ASN A 18 12.06 -4.08 -0.88
N LEU A 19 11.68 -3.39 -1.96
CA LEU A 19 11.39 -4.00 -3.26
C LEU A 19 12.69 -4.43 -3.97
N GLN A 20 12.78 -5.71 -4.31
CA GLN A 20 13.95 -6.34 -4.94
C GLN A 20 13.52 -7.48 -5.87
N ASN A 21 14.27 -7.68 -6.96
CA ASN A 21 13.98 -8.70 -7.96
C ASN A 21 14.32 -10.09 -7.43
N GLY A 22 13.44 -11.07 -7.65
CA GLY A 22 13.63 -12.46 -7.21
C GLY A 22 13.56 -12.65 -5.70
N LYS A 23 13.18 -11.62 -4.94
CA LYS A 23 12.99 -11.70 -3.49
C LYS A 23 11.60 -12.29 -3.19
N THR A 24 11.57 -13.29 -2.33
CA THR A 24 10.34 -13.78 -1.70
C THR A 24 9.99 -12.91 -0.51
N TYR A 25 8.71 -12.53 -0.39
CA TYR A 25 8.21 -11.71 0.71
C TYR A 25 7.41 -12.56 1.68
N PHE A 26 7.91 -12.69 2.91
CA PHE A 26 7.25 -13.47 3.96
C PHE A 26 6.23 -12.60 4.70
N LEU A 27 4.97 -12.68 4.28
CA LEU A 27 3.85 -11.90 4.81
C LEU A 27 2.95 -12.73 5.73
N ARG A 28 3.21 -14.04 5.87
CA ARG A 28 2.33 -15.00 6.57
C ARG A 28 1.83 -14.55 7.94
N ASN A 29 2.73 -14.05 8.78
CA ASN A 29 2.39 -13.68 10.15
C ASN A 29 1.37 -12.55 10.14
N ILE A 30 1.63 -11.51 9.35
CA ILE A 30 0.72 -10.39 9.16
C ILE A 30 -0.59 -10.87 8.53
N ALA A 31 -0.51 -11.68 7.48
CA ALA A 31 -1.67 -12.18 6.77
C ALA A 31 -2.61 -13.00 7.67
N ASN A 32 -2.04 -13.73 8.63
CA ASN A 32 -2.74 -14.49 9.66
C ASN A 32 -3.15 -13.68 10.90
N GLY A 33 -2.91 -12.36 10.94
CA GLY A 33 -3.27 -11.50 12.07
C GLY A 33 -2.37 -11.68 13.31
N VAL A 34 -1.18 -12.25 13.16
CA VAL A 34 -0.19 -12.32 14.24
C VAL A 34 0.17 -10.89 14.67
N GLY A 35 0.24 -10.66 15.98
CA GLY A 35 0.48 -9.31 16.54
C GLY A 35 -0.80 -8.51 16.82
N GLY A 36 -1.99 -9.10 16.65
CA GLY A 36 -3.26 -8.46 17.00
C GLY A 36 -3.88 -7.64 15.88
N HIS A 37 -3.33 -7.71 14.67
CA HIS A 37 -3.95 -7.15 13.47
C HIS A 37 -5.08 -8.07 12.99
N PRO A 38 -6.10 -7.54 12.29
CA PRO A 38 -7.05 -8.38 11.57
C PRO A 38 -6.33 -9.34 10.61
N LYS A 39 -6.94 -10.49 10.32
CA LYS A 39 -6.42 -11.39 9.27
C LYS A 39 -6.75 -10.79 7.92
N TRP A 40 -5.97 -11.09 6.89
CA TRP A 40 -6.26 -10.61 5.53
C TRP A 40 -7.65 -11.06 5.05
N LYS A 41 -8.07 -12.29 5.38
CA LYS A 41 -9.42 -12.77 5.07
C LYS A 41 -10.57 -11.98 5.70
N ASP A 42 -10.27 -11.16 6.72
CA ASP A 42 -11.25 -10.38 7.46
C ASP A 42 -11.20 -8.88 7.06
N VAL A 43 -10.45 -8.51 6.01
CA VAL A 43 -10.31 -7.12 5.54
C VAL A 43 -10.52 -6.99 4.03
N ASP A 44 -10.92 -5.81 3.58
CA ASP A 44 -11.08 -5.53 2.15
C ASP A 44 -9.73 -5.16 1.48
N MET A 45 -8.85 -4.49 2.23
CA MET A 45 -7.64 -3.88 1.70
C MET A 45 -6.44 -4.06 2.65
N VAL A 46 -5.26 -4.23 2.05
CA VAL A 46 -3.97 -4.24 2.75
C VAL A 46 -3.07 -3.17 2.16
N LEU A 47 -2.51 -2.32 3.03
CA LEU A 47 -1.69 -1.18 2.63
C LEU A 47 -0.22 -1.47 2.92
N PHE A 48 0.63 -1.39 1.90
CA PHE A 48 2.07 -1.61 1.98
C PHE A 48 2.83 -0.35 1.60
N PRO A 49 3.53 0.29 2.54
CA PRO A 49 4.61 1.21 2.20
C PRO A 49 5.76 0.41 1.61
N ILE A 50 6.04 0.66 0.34
CA ILE A 50 7.12 -0.01 -0.37
C ILE A 50 8.29 0.96 -0.45
N ASN A 51 9.40 0.59 0.17
CA ASN A 51 10.66 1.28 0.03
C ASN A 51 11.36 0.83 -1.25
N VAL A 52 11.79 1.82 -2.03
CA VAL A 52 12.81 1.66 -3.06
C VAL A 52 14.13 2.12 -2.45
N PRO A 53 15.04 1.18 -2.12
CA PRO A 53 16.26 1.51 -1.38
C PRO A 53 17.01 2.69 -1.98
N HIS A 54 17.29 3.68 -1.12
CA HIS A 54 18.05 4.90 -1.44
C HIS A 54 17.45 5.80 -2.53
N ALA A 55 16.21 5.58 -2.95
CA ALA A 55 15.62 6.35 -4.06
C ALA A 55 14.21 6.86 -3.80
N HIS A 56 13.28 6.02 -3.35
CA HIS A 56 11.86 6.37 -3.41
C HIS A 56 10.97 5.57 -2.44
N TRP A 57 9.74 6.01 -2.26
CA TRP A 57 8.70 5.28 -1.53
C TRP A 57 7.39 5.26 -2.32
N PHE A 58 6.75 4.10 -2.41
CA PHE A 58 5.39 3.93 -2.91
C PHE A 58 4.43 3.58 -1.79
N LEU A 59 3.13 3.81 -2.03
CA LEU A 59 2.09 3.07 -1.34
C LEU A 59 1.47 2.06 -2.32
N ALA A 60 1.51 0.78 -1.98
CA ALA A 60 0.77 -0.26 -2.65
C ALA A 60 -0.48 -0.62 -1.84
N VAL A 61 -1.63 -0.70 -2.50
CA VAL A 61 -2.90 -1.08 -1.88
C VAL A 61 -3.42 -2.33 -2.57
N LEU A 62 -3.33 -3.45 -1.87
CA LEU A 62 -3.90 -4.71 -2.32
C LEU A 62 -5.40 -4.71 -2.01
N HIS A 63 -6.20 -4.79 -3.06
CA HIS A 63 -7.63 -5.04 -3.01
C HIS A 63 -7.87 -6.55 -3.08
N LEU A 64 -8.34 -7.15 -1.98
CA LEU A 64 -8.46 -8.61 -1.83
C LEU A 64 -9.68 -9.20 -2.57
N ASP A 65 -10.65 -8.36 -2.90
CA ASP A 65 -11.87 -8.70 -3.65
C ASP A 65 -11.65 -8.82 -5.16
N ILE A 66 -10.72 -8.03 -5.72
CA ILE A 66 -10.43 -7.95 -7.16
C ILE A 66 -8.99 -8.30 -7.53
N TRP A 67 -8.15 -8.61 -6.55
CA TRP A 67 -6.72 -8.95 -6.66
C TRP A 67 -5.89 -7.95 -7.47
N LYS A 68 -6.21 -6.68 -7.29
CA LYS A 68 -5.45 -5.57 -7.87
C LYS A 68 -4.64 -4.89 -6.80
N VAL A 69 -3.40 -4.57 -7.14
CA VAL A 69 -2.53 -3.73 -6.33
C VAL A 69 -2.47 -2.36 -6.98
N HIS A 70 -3.12 -1.39 -6.36
CA HIS A 70 -3.02 0.02 -6.75
C HIS A 70 -1.71 0.60 -6.22
N ILE A 71 -0.88 1.13 -7.11
CA ILE A 71 0.36 1.82 -6.76
C ILE A 71 0.13 3.32 -6.81
N TYR A 72 0.28 3.96 -5.65
CA TYR A 72 0.31 5.40 -5.52
C TYR A 72 1.76 5.86 -5.48
N ASP A 73 2.16 6.56 -6.55
CA ASP A 73 3.50 7.13 -6.74
C ASP A 73 3.42 8.66 -6.73
N SER A 74 4.12 9.31 -5.79
CA SER A 74 4.17 10.78 -5.71
C SER A 74 5.19 11.40 -6.65
N ALA A 75 6.07 10.60 -7.26
CA ALA A 75 7.17 11.04 -8.10
C ALA A 75 7.10 10.42 -9.50
N ARG A 76 5.90 10.34 -10.10
CA ARG A 76 5.66 9.62 -11.37
C ARG A 76 6.55 10.09 -12.52
N SER A 77 6.98 11.35 -12.52
CA SER A 77 7.92 11.89 -13.52
C SER A 77 9.25 11.14 -13.57
N MET A 78 9.61 10.40 -12.51
CA MET A 78 10.81 9.59 -12.42
C MET A 78 10.64 8.18 -13.01
N ASN A 79 9.42 7.81 -13.42
CA ASN A 79 9.09 6.52 -14.02
C ASN A 79 9.44 5.28 -13.16
N TYR A 80 9.50 5.40 -11.84
CA TYR A 80 9.84 4.26 -10.97
C TYR A 80 8.86 3.10 -11.14
N PHE A 81 7.55 3.35 -11.26
CA PHE A 81 6.56 2.28 -11.51
C PHE A 81 6.95 1.42 -12.72
N THR A 82 7.22 2.05 -13.87
CA THR A 82 7.62 1.34 -15.10
C THR A 82 8.94 0.60 -14.92
N THR A 83 9.91 1.20 -14.23
CA THR A 83 11.19 0.55 -13.92
C THR A 83 11.00 -0.74 -13.13
N TYR A 84 10.21 -0.71 -12.04
CA TYR A 84 9.98 -1.88 -11.18
C TYR A 84 8.99 -2.90 -11.77
N LEU A 85 8.13 -2.46 -12.69
CA LEU A 85 7.29 -3.37 -13.47
C LEU A 85 8.14 -4.16 -14.48
N THR A 86 9.01 -3.47 -15.23
CA THR A 86 9.87 -4.10 -16.25
C THR A 86 11.01 -4.92 -15.64
N GLY A 87 11.51 -4.51 -14.47
CA GLY A 87 12.53 -5.24 -13.72
C GLY A 87 12.03 -6.55 -13.07
N ARG A 88 10.70 -6.79 -13.09
CA ARG A 88 10.00 -7.96 -12.53
C ARG A 88 9.91 -7.99 -11.01
N GLU A 89 10.26 -6.92 -10.31
CA GLU A 89 10.10 -6.85 -8.85
C GLU A 89 8.63 -6.93 -8.44
N PHE A 90 7.73 -6.24 -9.14
CA PHE A 90 6.29 -6.36 -8.90
C PHE A 90 5.78 -7.77 -9.17
N LYS A 91 6.35 -8.47 -10.16
CA LYS A 91 6.02 -9.88 -10.40
C LYS A 91 6.36 -10.74 -9.19
N SER A 92 7.59 -10.67 -8.67
CA SER A 92 7.99 -11.43 -7.47
C SER A 92 7.15 -11.09 -6.24
N PHE A 93 6.77 -9.82 -6.09
CA PHE A 93 5.89 -9.39 -5.01
C PHE A 93 4.48 -9.96 -5.17
N GLY A 94 3.90 -9.92 -6.37
CA GLY A 94 2.59 -10.51 -6.67
C GLY A 94 2.56 -12.03 -6.45
N GLU A 95 3.61 -12.75 -6.87
CA GLU A 95 3.76 -14.19 -6.62
C GLU A 95 3.77 -14.50 -5.11
N SER A 96 4.51 -13.70 -4.32
CA SER A 96 4.54 -13.84 -2.86
C SER A 96 3.18 -13.59 -2.21
N ILE A 97 2.38 -12.64 -2.73
CA ILE A 97 1.01 -12.40 -2.25
C ILE A 97 0.16 -13.66 -2.43
N ILE A 98 0.21 -14.29 -3.62
CA ILE A 98 -0.57 -15.52 -3.90
C ILE A 98 -0.13 -16.68 -3.00
N GLU A 99 1.17 -16.87 -2.82
CA GLU A 99 1.72 -17.91 -1.93
C GLU A 99 1.26 -17.72 -0.48
N GLU A 100 1.18 -16.48 0.00
CA GLU A 100 0.78 -16.20 1.37
C GLU A 100 -0.74 -16.32 1.56
N LEU A 101 -1.55 -15.95 0.56
CA LEU A 101 -2.99 -16.22 0.56
C LEU A 101 -3.27 -17.73 0.64
N ASP A 102 -2.51 -18.54 -0.08
CA ASP A 102 -2.61 -20.00 -0.01
C ASP A 102 -2.25 -20.53 1.38
N ALA A 103 -1.17 -20.01 1.95
CA ALA A 103 -0.69 -20.44 3.26
C ALA A 103 -1.63 -20.09 4.43
N ILE A 104 -2.49 -19.10 4.28
CA ILE A 104 -3.51 -18.73 5.27
C ILE A 104 -4.88 -19.37 5.00
N ASP A 105 -4.96 -20.32 4.05
CA ASP A 105 -6.19 -20.96 3.60
C ASP A 105 -7.25 -19.97 3.06
N TYR A 106 -6.82 -18.83 2.52
CA TYR A 106 -7.73 -17.78 2.02
C TYR A 106 -8.73 -18.30 0.98
N TRP A 107 -8.26 -19.22 0.11
CA TRP A 107 -9.04 -19.72 -1.01
C TRP A 107 -10.18 -20.68 -0.62
N LYS A 108 -10.23 -21.17 0.64
CA LYS A 108 -11.29 -22.10 1.09
C LYS A 108 -12.69 -21.49 1.07
N ASP A 109 -12.78 -20.17 1.09
CA ASP A 109 -14.05 -19.44 1.07
C ASP A 109 -14.57 -19.22 -0.37
N PHE A 110 -13.84 -19.68 -1.40
CA PHE A 110 -14.17 -19.52 -2.82
C PHE A 110 -14.46 -20.87 -3.49
N PRO A 111 -15.16 -20.90 -4.64
CA PRO A 111 -15.36 -22.12 -5.41
C PRO A 111 -14.04 -22.79 -5.84
N ASP A 112 -14.06 -24.12 -5.98
CA ASP A 112 -12.91 -24.90 -6.44
C ASP A 112 -12.37 -24.37 -7.79
N GLY A 113 -11.04 -24.26 -7.91
CA GLY A 113 -10.34 -23.78 -9.11
C GLY A 113 -10.25 -22.25 -9.24
N HIS A 114 -10.79 -21.47 -8.30
CA HIS A 114 -10.69 -20.00 -8.31
C HIS A 114 -9.23 -19.52 -8.23
N LYS A 115 -8.40 -20.21 -7.45
CA LYS A 115 -6.96 -19.95 -7.30
C LYS A 115 -6.19 -20.07 -8.62
N ASP A 116 -6.54 -21.01 -9.48
CA ASP A 116 -5.76 -21.34 -10.69
C ASP A 116 -5.73 -20.19 -11.71
N ASN A 117 -6.66 -19.24 -11.58
CA ASN A 117 -6.77 -18.05 -12.41
C ASN A 117 -6.38 -16.76 -11.66
N ALA A 118 -6.00 -16.84 -10.39
CA ALA A 118 -5.69 -15.68 -9.57
C ALA A 118 -4.32 -15.10 -9.97
N VAL A 119 -4.33 -13.91 -10.58
CA VAL A 119 -3.14 -13.15 -10.92
C VAL A 119 -3.24 -11.78 -10.27
N VAL A 120 -2.21 -11.40 -9.51
CA VAL A 120 -2.13 -10.05 -8.93
C VAL A 120 -1.73 -9.06 -10.01
N GLU A 121 -2.66 -8.16 -10.36
CA GLU A 121 -2.41 -7.09 -11.33
C GLU A 121 -1.96 -5.81 -10.63
N PHE A 122 -0.90 -5.18 -11.13
CA PHE A 122 -0.38 -3.91 -10.62
C PHE A 122 -0.85 -2.74 -11.48
N ILE A 123 -1.47 -1.74 -10.85
CA ILE A 123 -2.10 -0.60 -11.52
C ILE A 123 -1.46 0.70 -11.04
N ASP A 124 -0.91 1.49 -11.96
CA ASP A 124 -0.41 2.85 -11.70
C ASP A 124 -1.58 3.82 -11.53
N ILE A 125 -1.71 4.45 -10.35
CA ILE A 125 -2.75 5.44 -10.08
C ILE A 125 -2.27 6.82 -10.53
N VAL A 126 -2.78 7.25 -11.69
CA VAL A 126 -2.22 8.38 -12.42
C VAL A 126 -2.60 9.76 -11.87
N ASP A 127 -3.73 9.83 -11.19
CA ASP A 127 -4.38 11.04 -10.69
C ASP A 127 -4.18 11.27 -9.18
N ALA A 128 -3.24 10.54 -8.57
CA ALA A 128 -2.78 10.78 -7.21
C ALA A 128 -1.99 12.11 -7.10
N PRO A 129 -2.13 12.87 -6.00
CA PRO A 129 -1.37 14.09 -5.77
C PRO A 129 0.15 13.87 -5.88
N GLN A 130 0.84 14.62 -6.73
CA GLN A 130 2.29 14.47 -6.93
C GLN A 130 3.07 15.36 -5.96
N GLN A 131 4.29 14.97 -5.62
CA GLN A 131 5.23 15.81 -4.89
C GLN A 131 5.94 16.76 -5.85
N GLU A 132 6.32 17.94 -5.36
CA GLU A 132 7.22 18.81 -6.12
C GLU A 132 8.63 18.22 -6.04
N TYR A 133 9.12 17.66 -7.15
CA TYR A 133 10.44 17.08 -7.18
C TYR A 133 11.51 18.16 -7.20
N ILE A 134 12.22 18.31 -6.09
CA ILE A 134 13.48 19.04 -6.00
C ILE A 134 14.52 17.99 -5.63
N THR A 135 15.64 17.95 -6.35
CA THR A 135 16.70 16.91 -6.29
C THR A 135 17.27 16.60 -4.91
N ASN A 136 16.88 17.36 -3.87
CA ASN A 136 17.27 17.19 -2.47
C ASN A 136 16.10 17.25 -1.46
N ARG A 137 14.83 17.23 -1.90
CA ARG A 137 13.64 17.17 -1.03
C ARG A 137 12.85 15.91 -1.32
N GLY A 138 13.08 14.88 -0.51
CA GLY A 138 12.32 13.63 -0.54
C GLY A 138 11.05 13.74 0.30
N ASP A 139 9.95 14.21 -0.30
CA ASP A 139 8.62 14.19 0.33
C ASP A 139 7.87 12.86 0.11
N CYS A 140 8.47 11.87 -0.57
CA CYS A 140 7.77 10.63 -0.96
C CYS A 140 7.20 9.87 0.23
N GLY A 141 7.95 9.73 1.33
CA GLY A 141 7.44 9.14 2.57
C GLY A 141 6.29 9.94 3.21
N VAL A 142 6.28 11.27 3.04
CA VAL A 142 5.16 12.12 3.50
C VAL A 142 3.93 11.92 2.64
N PHE A 143 4.09 11.85 1.31
CA PHE A 143 2.97 11.56 0.41
C PHE A 143 2.41 10.16 0.65
N VAL A 144 3.25 9.15 0.89
CA VAL A 144 2.80 7.82 1.32
C VAL A 144 1.95 7.92 2.58
N SER A 145 2.38 8.67 3.59
CA SER A 145 1.59 8.92 4.82
C SER A 145 0.24 9.57 4.54
N MET A 146 0.23 10.59 3.68
CA MET A 146 -1.01 11.27 3.26
C MET A 146 -1.96 10.31 2.54
N TYR A 147 -1.47 9.51 1.59
CA TYR A 147 -2.30 8.55 0.85
C TYR A 147 -2.92 7.53 1.80
N MET A 148 -2.14 7.01 2.75
CA MET A 148 -2.64 6.06 3.75
C MET A 148 -3.74 6.66 4.62
N GLU A 149 -3.55 7.88 5.12
CA GLU A 149 -4.57 8.57 5.93
C GLU A 149 -5.88 8.75 5.15
N MET A 150 -5.79 9.15 3.89
CA MET A 150 -6.96 9.35 3.02
C MET A 150 -7.69 8.01 2.75
N ILE A 151 -6.95 6.96 2.39
CA ILE A 151 -7.51 5.64 2.06
C ILE A 151 -8.14 5.00 3.30
N ALA A 152 -7.44 5.01 4.44
CA ALA A 152 -7.95 4.48 5.70
C ALA A 152 -9.20 5.24 6.18
N SER A 153 -9.29 6.54 5.87
CA SER A 153 -10.48 7.36 6.17
C SER A 153 -11.62 7.19 5.15
N GLY A 154 -11.44 6.36 4.11
CA GLY A 154 -12.41 6.18 3.03
C GLY A 154 -12.57 7.41 2.13
N VAL A 155 -11.64 8.36 2.17
CA VAL A 155 -11.65 9.59 1.38
C VAL A 155 -10.87 9.38 0.08
N PRO A 156 -11.35 9.86 -1.08
CA PRO A 156 -10.61 9.79 -2.33
C PRO A 156 -9.24 10.46 -2.22
N VAL A 157 -8.19 9.79 -2.72
CA VAL A 157 -6.82 10.33 -2.75
C VAL A 157 -6.70 11.41 -3.82
N LYS A 158 -7.15 12.61 -3.49
CA LYS A 158 -7.11 13.80 -4.36
C LYS A 158 -6.71 15.02 -3.53
N SER A 159 -6.07 15.98 -4.18
CA SER A 159 -5.67 17.25 -3.57
C SER A 159 -5.91 18.37 -4.56
N ASP A 160 -6.60 19.41 -4.11
CA ASP A 160 -6.76 20.69 -4.78
C ASP A 160 -5.62 21.67 -4.46
N LYS A 161 -4.85 21.38 -3.40
CA LYS A 161 -3.72 22.20 -2.98
C LYS A 161 -2.53 22.06 -3.93
N PRO A 162 -1.75 23.13 -4.12
CA PRO A 162 -0.46 23.04 -4.79
C PRO A 162 0.44 21.99 -4.13
N CYS A 163 1.12 21.20 -4.95
CA CYS A 163 2.02 20.11 -4.53
C CYS A 163 3.05 20.57 -3.48
N ARG A 164 3.60 21.77 -3.65
CA ARG A 164 4.59 22.39 -2.75
C ARG A 164 4.08 22.56 -1.33
N ASP A 165 2.83 22.96 -1.17
CA ASP A 165 2.26 23.31 0.14
C ASP A 165 1.76 22.06 0.87
N ALA A 166 1.30 21.05 0.13
CA ALA A 166 0.74 19.82 0.67
C ALA A 166 1.71 19.12 1.63
N GLY A 167 2.95 18.89 1.20
CA GLY A 167 3.98 18.23 2.02
C GLY A 167 4.35 19.05 3.27
N PHE A 168 4.55 20.36 3.12
CA PHE A 168 4.89 21.25 4.23
C PHE A 168 3.77 21.32 5.29
N LEU A 169 2.52 21.50 4.86
CA LEU A 169 1.37 21.56 5.75
C LEU A 169 1.17 20.23 6.49
N TYR A 170 1.32 19.11 5.78
CA TYR A 170 1.20 17.79 6.39
C TYR A 170 2.28 17.55 7.44
N ARG A 171 3.56 17.83 7.12
CA ARG A 171 4.68 17.72 8.07
C ARG A 171 4.42 18.53 9.33
N ASN A 172 4.01 19.81 9.21
CA ASN A 172 3.70 20.64 10.37
C ASN A 172 2.55 20.07 11.22
N ARG A 173 1.47 19.61 10.57
CA ARG A 173 0.35 18.98 11.29
C ARG A 173 0.81 17.74 12.06
N MET A 174 1.59 16.87 11.43
CA MET A 174 2.12 15.66 12.09
C MET A 174 3.10 15.99 13.20
N THR A 175 3.96 17.00 13.02
CA THR A 175 4.85 17.48 14.09
C THR A 175 4.05 17.89 15.32
N ASN A 176 2.96 18.64 15.13
CA ASN A 176 2.09 19.02 16.24
C ASN A 176 1.44 17.78 16.87
N ILE A 177 0.92 16.83 16.09
CA ILE A 177 0.31 15.61 16.67
C ILE A 177 1.31 14.78 17.49
N ILE A 178 2.56 14.65 17.02
CA ILE A 178 3.56 13.77 17.64
C ILE A 178 4.25 14.46 18.83
N TRP A 179 4.57 15.75 18.72
CA TRP A 179 5.39 16.46 19.68
C TRP A 179 4.65 17.53 20.50
N ASP A 180 3.39 17.86 20.20
CA ASP A 180 2.55 18.71 21.07
C ASP A 180 2.01 17.87 22.24
N THR A 181 2.95 17.43 23.08
CA THR A 181 2.69 16.76 24.35
C THR A 181 2.69 17.82 25.45
N LYS A 182 1.58 18.56 25.54
CA LYS A 182 1.25 19.37 26.72
C LYS A 182 0.17 18.69 27.54
#